data_AF-A0A2V6PGH8-F1
#
_entry.id   AF-A0A2V6PGH8-F1
#
_cell.length_a   1.000
_cell.length_b   1.000
_cell.length_c   1.000
_cell.angle_alpha   90.00
_cell.angle_beta   90.00
_cell.angle_gamma   90.00
#
_symmetry.space_group_name_H-M   'P 1'
#
loop_
_entity.id
_entity.type
_entity.pdbx_description
1 polymer ?
#
loop_
_entity_poly.entity_id
_entity_poly.type
_entity_poly.pdbx_seq_one_letter_code
_entity_poly.pdbx_strand_id
1 'polypeptide(L)'
;MPLAGLPLRGAGIDAARLPSAAGVPVDFERDVKPIFDQSCFRCHGPERPKSRFRLDNRESALKGGENNKDDIVPGNSAQSKLIHYVTRLVEDMEMPPPGKGEPLTPEQIGLLRKWVDDGARWPPGAETIKRETQFTVTPVAQWITVRGNEQKFREDWGQKKGFTAGYERFELIEPVGKDTELKVDGRALFPQGDYRVALTLTRPEVGFVRVGYDTYRKYFNDTGGFYAPDNQPPLSLGRDLHEDFRKAWLDVGLARTDWPKLVVGYEYQSRRGDESTLQWGPVVTRNIAPAYKQVDESTHILKLDASHELGGVLIEDMFRGEFYDLSTRQNAFSSPGGPALGSYAQVDESYKHFAGANALSLEKQVFDWLLLSGGYLYRRLDGDGALSQPIANPLTGFATASPRIVFTQQAHVVNANAQLGPWNGLIGFGGVQFEWTRQKGSGDIDSEFDFDTASTIAT
;
A
#
# COMPACT_ATOMS: atom_id res chain seq x y z
N MET A 1 -6.71 -66.40 9.81
CA MET A 1 -7.21 -65.85 8.54
C MET A 1 -7.09 -64.34 8.60
N PRO A 2 -6.15 -63.70 7.89
CA PRO A 2 -6.13 -62.25 7.79
C PRO A 2 -7.01 -61.84 6.60
N LEU A 3 -7.97 -60.95 6.87
CA LEU A 3 -8.74 -60.27 5.82
C LEU A 3 -7.81 -59.26 5.14
N ALA A 4 -7.44 -59.57 3.90
CA ALA A 4 -6.71 -58.68 3.02
C ALA A 4 -7.60 -57.48 2.64
N GLY A 5 -7.07 -56.27 2.81
CA GLY A 5 -7.72 -55.03 2.42
C GLY A 5 -7.94 -54.94 0.91
N LEU A 6 -9.13 -54.50 0.51
CA LEU A 6 -9.41 -54.10 -0.87
C LEU A 6 -8.68 -52.77 -1.17
N PRO A 7 -7.94 -52.67 -2.28
CA PRO A 7 -7.48 -51.38 -2.77
C PRO A 7 -8.66 -50.62 -3.39
N LEU A 8 -8.87 -49.39 -2.93
CA LEU A 8 -9.72 -48.41 -3.62
C LEU A 8 -9.04 -48.06 -4.95
N ARG A 9 -9.43 -48.76 -6.03
CA ARG A 9 -9.20 -48.27 -7.40
C ARG A 9 -10.08 -47.03 -7.58
N GLY A 10 -9.47 -45.88 -7.81
CA GLY A 10 -10.18 -44.68 -8.25
C GLY A 10 -11.05 -45.02 -9.46
N ALA A 11 -12.32 -44.61 -9.42
CA ALA A 11 -13.22 -44.75 -10.55
C ALA A 11 -12.61 -44.01 -11.75
N GLY A 12 -12.04 -44.76 -12.69
CA GLY A 12 -11.57 -44.21 -13.96
C GLY A 12 -12.76 -43.70 -14.75
N ILE A 13 -12.67 -42.47 -15.25
CA ILE A 13 -13.67 -41.90 -16.15
C ILE A 13 -13.84 -42.82 -17.36
N ASP A 14 -15.09 -43.18 -17.67
CA ASP A 14 -15.42 -44.05 -18.80
C ASP A 14 -15.17 -43.31 -20.12
N ALA A 15 -14.02 -43.58 -20.73
CA ALA A 15 -13.61 -42.97 -21.99
C ALA A 15 -14.60 -43.22 -23.15
N ALA A 16 -15.48 -44.24 -23.04
CA ALA A 16 -16.52 -44.50 -24.03
C ALA A 16 -17.61 -43.42 -24.08
N ARG A 17 -17.72 -42.58 -23.05
CA ARG A 17 -18.70 -41.48 -22.97
C ARG A 17 -18.21 -40.17 -23.57
N LEU A 18 -16.95 -40.08 -23.98
CA LEU A 18 -16.37 -38.88 -24.54
C LEU A 18 -16.78 -38.71 -26.03
N PRO A 19 -17.25 -37.53 -26.48
CA PRO A 19 -17.56 -37.26 -27.89
C PRO A 19 -16.35 -37.48 -28.79
N SER A 20 -16.51 -38.09 -29.98
CA SER A 20 -15.38 -38.38 -30.87
C SER A 20 -14.52 -37.14 -31.18
N ALA A 21 -13.20 -37.30 -31.18
CA ALA A 21 -12.29 -36.25 -31.64
C ALA A 21 -12.58 -35.89 -33.11
N ALA A 22 -12.44 -34.62 -33.47
CA ALA A 22 -12.70 -34.15 -34.83
C ALA A 22 -11.79 -34.84 -35.86
N GLY A 23 -12.37 -35.30 -36.98
CA GLY A 23 -11.65 -35.96 -38.08
C GLY A 23 -10.92 -35.01 -39.04
N VAL A 24 -10.98 -33.70 -38.79
CA VAL A 24 -10.37 -32.66 -39.62
C VAL A 24 -9.16 -32.03 -38.93
N PRO A 25 -8.21 -31.43 -39.68
CA PRO A 25 -7.10 -30.69 -39.08
C PRO A 25 -7.61 -29.52 -38.23
N VAL A 26 -7.19 -29.47 -36.97
CA VAL A 26 -7.54 -28.41 -36.02
C VAL A 26 -6.40 -27.41 -35.91
N ASP A 27 -6.74 -26.13 -36.06
CA ASP A 27 -5.84 -25.00 -35.85
C ASP A 27 -6.21 -24.26 -34.56
N PHE A 28 -5.19 -23.91 -33.75
CA PHE A 28 -5.46 -23.29 -32.45
C PHE A 28 -6.15 -21.93 -32.59
N GLU A 29 -5.66 -21.04 -33.46
CA GLU A 29 -6.20 -19.68 -33.60
C GLU A 29 -7.60 -19.68 -34.20
N ARG A 30 -7.83 -20.54 -35.19
CA ARG A 30 -9.12 -20.62 -35.89
C ARG A 30 -10.19 -21.37 -35.09
N ASP A 31 -9.84 -22.50 -34.47
CA ASP A 31 -10.83 -23.46 -33.98
C ASP A 31 -10.88 -23.56 -32.44
N VAL A 32 -9.74 -23.40 -31.75
CA VAL A 32 -9.66 -23.59 -30.27
C VAL A 32 -9.77 -22.27 -29.52
N LYS A 33 -9.05 -21.25 -29.96
CA LYS A 33 -9.01 -19.93 -29.31
C LYS A 33 -10.41 -19.30 -29.17
N PRO A 34 -11.31 -19.35 -30.17
CA PRO A 34 -12.66 -18.81 -30.00
C PRO A 34 -13.45 -19.51 -28.88
N ILE A 35 -13.24 -20.82 -28.70
CA ILE A 35 -13.87 -21.58 -27.59
C ILE A 35 -13.32 -21.08 -26.25
N PHE A 36 -12.00 -20.87 -26.15
CA PHE A 36 -11.37 -20.38 -24.93
C PHE A 36 -11.77 -18.92 -24.61
N ASP A 37 -11.82 -18.05 -25.61
CA ASP A 37 -12.28 -16.67 -25.47
C ASP A 37 -13.72 -16.61 -24.93
N GLN A 38 -14.61 -17.43 -25.49
CA GLN A 38 -16.03 -17.41 -25.15
C GLN A 38 -16.33 -18.05 -23.79
N SER A 39 -15.67 -19.16 -23.46
CA SER A 39 -16.09 -20.05 -22.37
C SER A 39 -15.07 -20.21 -21.24
N CYS A 40 -13.81 -19.81 -21.42
CA CYS A 40 -12.73 -20.13 -20.48
C CYS A 40 -12.04 -18.91 -19.88
N PHE A 41 -11.62 -17.94 -20.70
CA PHE A 41 -10.71 -16.86 -20.27
C PHE A 41 -11.28 -15.92 -19.20
N ARG A 42 -12.61 -15.81 -19.12
CA ARG A 42 -13.24 -15.03 -18.05
C ARG A 42 -12.87 -15.54 -16.64
N CYS A 43 -12.62 -16.84 -16.50
CA CYS A 43 -12.25 -17.45 -15.21
C CYS A 43 -10.84 -18.05 -15.19
N HIS A 44 -10.24 -18.32 -16.36
CA HIS A 44 -8.91 -18.93 -16.51
C HIS A 44 -7.93 -18.06 -17.32
N GLY A 45 -8.16 -16.74 -17.34
CA GLY A 45 -7.29 -15.74 -17.94
C GLY A 45 -6.27 -15.13 -16.96
N PRO A 46 -5.57 -14.04 -17.35
CA PRO A 46 -4.42 -13.52 -16.63
C PRO A 46 -4.73 -12.82 -15.28
N GLU A 47 -5.94 -12.26 -15.11
CA GLU A 47 -6.24 -11.39 -13.97
C GLU A 47 -6.48 -12.14 -12.66
N ARG A 48 -7.34 -13.18 -12.67
CA ARG A 48 -7.72 -13.97 -11.47
C ARG A 48 -8.09 -15.42 -11.84
N PRO A 49 -7.12 -16.27 -12.21
CA PRO A 49 -7.40 -17.64 -12.65
C PRO A 49 -7.95 -18.49 -11.49
N LYS A 50 -9.15 -19.07 -11.68
CA LYS A 50 -9.73 -20.03 -10.75
C LYS A 50 -8.87 -21.29 -10.68
N SER A 51 -8.71 -21.80 -9.46
CA SER A 51 -7.84 -22.95 -9.15
C SER A 51 -6.40 -22.79 -9.64
N ARG A 52 -5.91 -21.54 -9.77
CA ARG A 52 -4.60 -21.20 -10.34
C ARG A 52 -4.34 -21.73 -11.76
N PHE A 53 -5.37 -22.22 -12.45
CA PHE A 53 -5.25 -22.78 -13.80
C PHE A 53 -5.42 -21.66 -14.84
N ARG A 54 -4.39 -21.47 -15.67
CA ARG A 54 -4.37 -20.43 -16.73
C ARG A 54 -4.34 -21.08 -18.10
N LEU A 55 -5.24 -20.65 -18.97
CA LEU A 55 -5.36 -21.14 -20.35
C LEU A 55 -4.86 -20.12 -21.39
N ASP A 56 -4.55 -18.89 -20.96
CA ASP A 56 -4.18 -17.78 -21.84
C ASP A 56 -2.78 -17.90 -22.45
N ASN A 57 -1.94 -18.81 -21.94
CA ASN A 57 -0.64 -19.13 -22.51
C ASN A 57 -0.31 -20.61 -22.36
N ARG A 58 0.44 -21.16 -23.32
CA ARG A 58 0.75 -22.59 -23.42
C ARG A 58 1.48 -23.13 -22.19
N GLU A 59 2.50 -22.42 -21.72
CA GLU A 59 3.31 -22.88 -20.59
C GLU A 59 2.47 -23.05 -19.32
N SER A 60 1.63 -22.06 -19.00
CA SER A 60 0.75 -22.14 -17.84
C SER A 60 -0.35 -23.19 -18.00
N ALA A 61 -0.90 -23.32 -19.22
CA ALA A 61 -1.92 -24.33 -19.52
C ALA A 61 -1.41 -25.76 -19.38
N LEU A 62 -0.13 -26.00 -19.72
CA LEU A 62 0.51 -27.31 -19.56
C LEU A 62 1.04 -27.55 -18.14
N LYS A 63 1.42 -26.49 -17.41
CA LYS A 63 1.81 -26.58 -15.99
C LYS A 63 0.64 -27.06 -15.11
N GLY A 64 -0.58 -26.69 -15.47
CA GLY A 64 -1.79 -27.02 -14.72
C GLY A 64 -2.09 -26.02 -13.61
N GLY A 65 -3.18 -26.28 -12.87
CA GLY A 65 -3.66 -25.45 -11.78
C GLY A 65 -3.08 -25.83 -10.41
N GLU A 66 -3.90 -25.69 -9.37
CA GLU A 66 -3.58 -25.90 -7.96
C GLU A 66 -2.86 -27.22 -7.66
N ASN A 67 -3.22 -28.28 -8.40
CA ASN A 67 -2.65 -29.61 -8.23
C ASN A 67 -1.52 -29.93 -9.24
N ASN A 68 -1.21 -29.03 -10.18
CA ASN A 68 -0.17 -29.10 -11.22
C ASN A 68 -0.05 -30.48 -11.91
N LYS A 69 -1.18 -31.16 -12.20
CA LYS A 69 -1.19 -32.52 -12.75
C LYS A 69 -2.32 -32.73 -13.73
N ASP A 70 -1.96 -33.15 -14.94
CA ASP A 70 -2.82 -33.77 -15.97
C ASP A 70 -4.04 -32.95 -16.42
N ASP A 71 -4.00 -31.62 -16.26
CA ASP A 71 -5.09 -30.75 -16.72
C ASP A 71 -5.19 -30.75 -18.26
N ILE A 72 -4.04 -30.66 -18.92
CA ILE A 72 -3.87 -30.94 -20.35
C ILE A 72 -2.70 -31.91 -20.50
N VAL A 73 -2.96 -33.08 -21.08
CA VAL A 73 -1.96 -34.11 -21.37
C VAL A 73 -1.78 -34.16 -22.90
N PRO A 74 -0.75 -33.49 -23.45
CA PRO A 74 -0.48 -33.51 -24.89
C PRO A 74 -0.39 -34.95 -25.43
N GLY A 75 -1.13 -35.23 -26.50
CA GLY A 75 -1.22 -36.55 -27.11
C GLY A 75 -2.21 -37.50 -26.45
N ASN A 76 -2.90 -37.09 -25.37
CA ASN A 76 -3.89 -37.92 -24.70
C ASN A 76 -5.07 -37.11 -24.14
N SER A 77 -6.02 -36.78 -25.01
CA SER A 77 -7.27 -36.11 -24.65
C SER A 77 -8.10 -36.92 -23.65
N ALA A 78 -8.05 -38.25 -23.73
CA ALA A 78 -8.80 -39.14 -22.84
C ALA A 78 -8.32 -39.13 -21.39
N GLN A 79 -7.08 -38.70 -21.12
CA GLN A 79 -6.54 -38.53 -19.77
C GLN A 79 -6.52 -37.08 -19.28
N SER A 80 -6.83 -36.12 -20.15
CA SER A 80 -6.79 -34.69 -19.82
C SER A 80 -8.02 -34.28 -19.03
N LYS A 81 -7.84 -33.75 -17.81
CA LYS A 81 -8.97 -33.32 -16.97
C LYS A 81 -9.79 -32.20 -17.59
N LEU A 82 -9.16 -31.32 -18.37
CA LEU A 82 -9.87 -30.30 -19.16
C LEU A 82 -11.01 -30.95 -19.95
N ILE A 83 -10.74 -32.07 -20.62
CA ILE A 83 -11.73 -32.80 -21.42
C ILE A 83 -12.80 -33.43 -20.54
N HIS A 84 -12.44 -34.01 -19.39
CA HIS A 84 -13.41 -34.61 -18.45
C HIS A 84 -14.37 -33.57 -17.86
N TYR A 85 -13.87 -32.37 -17.56
CA TYR A 85 -14.66 -31.29 -16.98
C TYR A 85 -15.60 -30.64 -18.00
N VAL A 86 -15.14 -30.41 -19.24
CA VAL A 86 -16.01 -29.86 -20.29
C VAL A 86 -17.03 -30.88 -20.82
N THR A 87 -16.77 -32.18 -20.65
CA THR A 87 -17.74 -33.25 -20.93
C THR A 87 -18.67 -33.56 -19.76
N ARG A 88 -18.47 -32.89 -18.61
CA ARG A 88 -19.30 -33.07 -17.41
C ARG A 88 -19.35 -34.51 -16.91
N LEU A 89 -18.26 -35.25 -17.08
CA LEU A 89 -18.13 -36.62 -16.58
C LEU A 89 -17.64 -36.68 -15.12
N VAL A 90 -17.28 -35.54 -14.54
CA VAL A 90 -16.88 -35.40 -13.15
C VAL A 90 -17.90 -34.51 -12.46
N GLU A 91 -18.65 -35.10 -11.53
CA GLU A 91 -19.62 -34.41 -10.68
C GLU A 91 -18.93 -33.27 -9.93
N ASP A 92 -19.65 -32.16 -9.74
CA ASP A 92 -19.17 -30.91 -9.09
C ASP A 92 -18.00 -30.17 -9.76
N MET A 93 -17.43 -30.71 -10.85
CA MET A 93 -16.30 -30.13 -11.57
C MET A 93 -16.66 -29.78 -13.03
N GLU A 94 -17.95 -29.56 -13.30
CA GLU A 94 -18.46 -29.20 -14.62
C GLU A 94 -17.92 -27.85 -15.11
N MET A 95 -17.50 -27.80 -16.38
CA MET A 95 -17.01 -26.57 -17.02
C MET A 95 -17.72 -26.28 -18.34
N PRO A 96 -18.26 -25.05 -18.56
CA PRO A 96 -18.46 -24.01 -17.55
C PRO A 96 -19.42 -24.45 -16.43
N PRO A 97 -19.28 -23.93 -15.20
CA PRO A 97 -20.18 -24.27 -14.10
C PRO A 97 -21.64 -23.89 -14.41
N PRO A 98 -22.63 -24.63 -13.88
CA PRO A 98 -24.05 -24.30 -14.04
C PRO A 98 -24.33 -22.83 -13.69
N GLY A 99 -25.02 -22.12 -14.59
CA GLY A 99 -25.35 -20.69 -14.43
C GLY A 99 -24.18 -19.72 -14.63
N LYS A 100 -22.97 -20.20 -14.96
CA LYS A 100 -21.81 -19.36 -15.29
C LYS A 100 -21.44 -19.39 -16.77
N GLY A 101 -21.95 -20.32 -17.56
CA GLY A 101 -21.78 -20.31 -19.01
C GLY A 101 -22.55 -21.44 -19.66
N GLU A 102 -22.70 -21.37 -20.98
CA GLU A 102 -23.32 -22.44 -21.75
C GLU A 102 -22.39 -23.66 -21.81
N PRO A 103 -22.91 -24.89 -21.69
CA PRO A 103 -22.14 -26.10 -21.95
C PRO A 103 -21.55 -26.08 -23.37
N LEU A 104 -20.34 -26.61 -23.53
CA LEU A 104 -19.76 -26.78 -24.86
C LEU A 104 -20.56 -27.82 -25.66
N THR A 105 -20.70 -27.59 -26.97
CA THR A 105 -21.33 -28.58 -27.85
C THR A 105 -20.41 -29.79 -28.06
N PRO A 106 -20.95 -30.97 -28.42
CA PRO A 106 -20.14 -32.14 -28.75
C PRO A 106 -19.07 -31.87 -29.82
N GLU A 107 -19.35 -30.98 -30.77
CA GLU A 107 -18.42 -30.57 -31.82
C GLU A 107 -17.26 -29.73 -31.27
N GLN A 108 -17.56 -28.76 -30.39
CA GLN A 108 -16.54 -27.95 -29.71
C GLN A 108 -15.64 -28.83 -28.85
N ILE A 109 -16.22 -29.79 -28.12
CA ILE A 109 -15.46 -30.78 -27.34
C ILE A 109 -14.60 -31.65 -28.28
N GLY A 110 -15.14 -32.07 -29.42
CA GLY A 110 -14.41 -32.83 -30.44
C GLY A 110 -13.19 -32.08 -31.00
N LEU A 111 -13.29 -30.76 -31.18
CA LEU A 111 -12.18 -29.89 -31.57
C LEU A 111 -11.11 -29.81 -30.48
N LEU A 112 -11.52 -29.61 -29.21
CA LEU A 112 -10.59 -29.59 -28.07
C LEU A 112 -9.85 -30.93 -27.92
N ARG A 113 -10.58 -32.05 -28.04
CA ARG A 113 -9.97 -33.39 -27.99
C ARG A 113 -8.92 -33.57 -29.07
N LYS A 114 -9.28 -33.27 -30.32
CA LYS A 114 -8.37 -33.40 -31.45
C LYS A 114 -7.13 -32.54 -31.29
N TRP A 115 -7.29 -31.30 -30.82
CA TRP A 115 -6.17 -30.42 -30.54
C TRP A 115 -5.24 -30.94 -29.44
N VAL A 116 -5.77 -31.48 -28.36
CA VAL A 116 -4.96 -32.13 -27.31
C VAL A 116 -4.23 -33.35 -27.87
N ASP A 117 -4.93 -34.20 -28.64
CA ASP A 117 -4.36 -35.39 -29.26
C ASP A 117 -3.26 -35.06 -30.29
N ASP A 118 -3.35 -33.91 -30.95
CA ASP A 118 -2.31 -33.39 -31.85
C ASP A 118 -1.09 -32.79 -31.10
N GLY A 119 -1.09 -32.89 -29.77
CA GLY A 119 -0.01 -32.46 -28.89
C GLY A 119 -0.22 -31.08 -28.29
N ALA A 120 -1.46 -30.57 -28.27
CA ALA A 120 -1.81 -29.25 -27.75
C ALA A 120 -0.83 -28.19 -28.28
N ARG A 121 -0.86 -28.00 -29.60
CA ARG A 121 0.03 -27.06 -30.30
C ARG A 121 -0.60 -25.68 -30.33
N TRP A 122 0.17 -24.68 -29.94
CA TRP A 122 -0.13 -23.27 -30.17
C TRP A 122 0.70 -22.79 -31.36
N PRO A 123 0.32 -21.69 -32.05
CA PRO A 123 1.13 -21.13 -33.11
C PRO A 123 2.58 -20.85 -32.64
N PRO A 124 3.60 -21.08 -33.49
CA PRO A 124 4.97 -20.72 -33.18
C PRO A 124 5.06 -19.22 -32.85
N GLY A 125 5.46 -18.88 -31.62
CA GLY A 125 5.46 -17.50 -31.11
C GLY A 125 4.39 -17.18 -30.05
N ALA A 126 3.48 -18.11 -29.75
CA ALA A 126 2.64 -18.08 -28.54
C ALA A 126 3.35 -18.69 -27.31
N GLU A 127 4.58 -19.19 -27.50
CA GLU A 127 5.53 -19.41 -26.41
C GLU A 127 6.23 -18.09 -26.12
N THR A 128 6.16 -17.66 -24.86
CA THR A 128 6.64 -16.38 -24.32
C THR A 128 6.03 -15.13 -24.99
N ILE A 129 5.25 -14.35 -24.24
CA ILE A 129 5.22 -12.91 -24.48
C ILE A 129 6.69 -12.49 -24.54
N LYS A 130 7.15 -11.97 -25.68
CA LYS A 130 8.48 -11.40 -25.79
C LYS A 130 8.60 -10.41 -24.64
N ARG A 131 9.42 -10.76 -23.64
CA ARG A 131 9.72 -9.89 -22.52
C ARG A 131 10.63 -8.83 -23.11
N GLU A 132 10.03 -7.74 -23.56
CA GLU A 132 10.72 -6.59 -24.12
C GLU A 132 10.77 -5.49 -23.07
N THR A 133 11.86 -4.72 -23.10
CA THR A 133 11.97 -3.52 -22.28
C THR A 133 10.94 -2.51 -22.75
N GLN A 134 10.06 -2.10 -21.85
CA GLN A 134 9.05 -1.07 -22.10
C GLN A 134 9.46 0.20 -21.39
N PHE A 135 9.48 1.32 -22.11
CA PHE A 135 9.76 2.63 -21.53
C PHE A 135 8.68 3.62 -21.95
N THR A 136 8.00 4.21 -20.97
CA THR A 136 6.99 5.24 -21.16
C THR A 136 7.43 6.50 -20.44
N VAL A 137 7.33 7.65 -21.10
CA VAL A 137 7.67 8.94 -20.52
C VAL A 137 6.64 10.01 -20.94
N THR A 138 6.25 10.84 -19.97
CA THR A 138 5.36 11.99 -20.17
C THR A 138 6.15 13.26 -19.85
N PRO A 139 6.79 13.89 -20.85
CA PRO A 139 7.48 15.15 -20.66
C PRO A 139 6.47 16.28 -20.44
N VAL A 140 6.83 17.24 -19.58
CA VAL A 140 6.03 18.44 -19.32
C VAL A 140 6.92 19.68 -19.42
N ALA A 141 6.36 20.74 -20.00
CA ALA A 141 6.94 22.07 -19.99
C ALA A 141 5.80 23.10 -19.87
N GLN A 142 5.91 24.00 -18.91
CA GLN A 142 4.91 25.02 -18.62
C GLN A 142 5.58 26.36 -18.30
N TRP A 143 4.88 27.45 -18.64
CA TRP A 143 5.26 28.80 -18.27
C TRP A 143 4.15 29.44 -17.43
N ILE A 144 4.44 29.69 -16.16
CA ILE A 144 3.48 30.21 -15.19
C ILE A 144 3.64 31.71 -15.08
N THR A 145 2.54 32.45 -15.23
CA THR A 145 2.50 33.89 -14.93
C THR A 145 1.58 34.12 -13.74
N VAL A 146 1.95 35.08 -12.89
CA VAL A 146 1.19 35.43 -11.69
C VAL A 146 0.93 36.92 -11.72
N ARG A 147 -0.33 37.31 -11.47
CA ARG A 147 -0.72 38.69 -11.21
C ARG A 147 -1.18 38.80 -9.76
N GLY A 148 -0.62 39.72 -9.00
CA GLY A 148 -0.92 39.87 -7.57
C GLY A 148 0.17 39.31 -6.67
N ASN A 149 -0.20 38.67 -5.57
CA ASN A 149 0.73 38.19 -4.55
C ASN A 149 1.42 36.88 -4.98
N GLU A 150 2.65 36.98 -5.48
CA GLU A 150 3.47 35.84 -5.91
C GLU A 150 3.85 34.90 -4.76
N GLN A 151 4.05 35.42 -3.55
CA GLN A 151 4.37 34.60 -2.38
C GLN A 151 3.17 33.76 -1.96
N LYS A 152 1.96 34.34 -2.04
CA LYS A 152 0.72 33.62 -1.73
C LYS A 152 0.44 32.56 -2.81
N PHE A 153 0.66 32.90 -4.08
CA PHE A 153 0.56 31.92 -5.17
C PHE A 153 1.46 30.70 -4.94
N ARG A 154 2.75 30.89 -4.64
CA ARG A 154 3.65 29.74 -4.42
C ARG A 154 3.28 28.92 -3.17
N GLU A 155 2.71 29.55 -2.15
CA GLU A 155 2.25 28.88 -0.93
C GLU A 155 1.03 28.00 -1.20
N ASP A 156 0.05 28.51 -1.95
CA ASP A 156 -1.20 27.80 -2.24
C ASP A 156 -1.01 26.71 -3.30
N TRP A 157 -0.15 26.94 -4.30
CA TRP A 157 0.01 26.06 -5.46
C TRP A 157 1.29 25.22 -5.44
N GLY A 158 2.21 25.47 -4.50
CA GLY A 158 3.50 24.78 -4.45
C GLY A 158 4.41 25.04 -5.65
N GLN A 159 4.13 26.10 -6.43
CA GLN A 159 4.81 26.39 -7.69
C GLN A 159 5.33 27.83 -7.73
N LYS A 160 6.54 28.00 -8.27
CA LYS A 160 7.07 29.33 -8.59
C LYS A 160 6.57 29.81 -9.96
N LYS A 161 6.40 31.13 -10.10
CA LYS A 161 6.23 31.77 -11.41
C LYS A 161 7.41 31.44 -12.32
N GLY A 162 7.19 31.53 -13.63
CA GLY A 162 8.21 31.31 -14.65
C GLY A 162 8.15 29.91 -15.25
N PHE A 163 9.28 29.49 -15.83
CA PHE A 163 9.38 28.23 -16.54
C PHE A 163 9.49 27.04 -15.58
N THR A 164 8.78 25.96 -15.88
CA THR A 164 8.91 24.65 -15.24
C THR A 164 8.92 23.59 -16.32
N ALA A 165 9.84 22.63 -16.23
CA ALA A 165 9.90 21.51 -17.14
C ALA A 165 10.38 20.25 -16.43
N GLY A 166 10.13 19.10 -17.03
CA GLY A 166 10.60 17.82 -16.51
C GLY A 166 9.77 16.67 -17.03
N TYR A 167 9.64 15.64 -16.18
CA TYR A 167 8.92 14.41 -16.48
C TYR A 167 7.82 14.26 -15.43
N GLU A 168 6.57 14.37 -15.86
CA GLU A 168 5.41 14.15 -14.99
C GLU A 168 5.32 12.68 -14.57
N ARG A 169 5.64 11.79 -15.51
CA ARG A 169 5.77 10.35 -15.29
C ARG A 169 6.87 9.79 -16.17
N PHE A 170 7.70 8.92 -15.61
CA PHE A 170 8.49 7.96 -16.36
C PHE A 170 8.25 6.57 -15.78
N GLU A 171 8.27 5.56 -16.63
CA GLU A 171 8.12 4.16 -16.26
C GLU A 171 8.98 3.30 -17.19
N LEU A 172 9.82 2.46 -16.60
CA LEU A 172 10.64 1.46 -17.25
C LEU A 172 10.25 0.10 -16.69
N ILE A 173 9.93 -0.85 -17.56
CA ILE A 173 9.73 -2.26 -17.21
C ILE A 173 10.74 -3.05 -18.01
N GLU A 174 11.67 -3.69 -17.32
CA GLU A 174 12.77 -4.43 -17.92
C GLU A 174 12.80 -5.86 -17.38
N PRO A 175 12.73 -6.89 -18.24
CA PRO A 175 12.97 -8.25 -17.80
C PRO A 175 14.44 -8.47 -17.47
N VAL A 176 14.71 -9.01 -16.29
CA VAL A 176 16.06 -9.32 -15.82
C VAL A 176 16.21 -10.84 -15.76
N GLY A 177 17.03 -11.41 -16.65
CA GLY A 177 17.21 -12.86 -16.71
C GLY A 177 15.93 -13.61 -17.13
N LYS A 178 15.72 -14.81 -16.57
CA LYS A 178 14.65 -15.73 -17.03
C LYS A 178 13.27 -15.42 -16.45
N ASP A 179 13.23 -15.07 -15.16
CA ASP A 179 12.01 -15.00 -14.36
C ASP A 179 11.88 -13.68 -13.57
N THR A 180 12.87 -12.80 -13.58
CA THR A 180 12.85 -11.56 -12.78
C THR A 180 12.41 -10.36 -13.63
N GLU A 181 11.73 -9.40 -13.03
CA GLU A 181 11.30 -8.14 -13.66
C GLU A 181 11.74 -6.97 -12.80
N LEU A 182 12.35 -5.97 -13.43
CA LEU A 182 12.70 -4.68 -12.87
C LEU A 182 11.69 -3.65 -13.36
N LYS A 183 10.98 -3.01 -12.44
CA LYS A 183 10.18 -1.82 -12.70
C LYS A 183 10.86 -0.61 -12.08
N VAL A 184 11.01 0.47 -12.83
CA VAL A 184 11.43 1.78 -12.33
C VAL A 184 10.40 2.80 -12.73
N ASP A 185 9.80 3.51 -11.78
CA ASP A 185 8.81 4.55 -12.06
C ASP A 185 9.02 5.78 -11.20
N GLY A 186 8.58 6.93 -11.69
CA GLY A 186 8.78 8.18 -10.97
C GLY A 186 8.37 9.43 -11.71
N ARG A 187 8.77 10.57 -11.14
CA ARG A 187 8.59 11.92 -11.69
C ARG A 187 9.76 12.81 -11.30
N ALA A 188 10.01 13.83 -12.12
CA ALA A 188 11.01 14.84 -11.81
C ALA A 188 10.62 16.18 -12.41
N LEU A 189 10.30 17.18 -11.57
CA LEU A 189 9.88 18.51 -12.00
C LEU A 189 10.90 19.58 -11.58
N PHE A 190 11.49 20.24 -12.58
CA PHE A 190 12.51 21.28 -12.42
C PHE A 190 11.93 22.66 -12.74
N PRO A 191 12.29 23.74 -12.00
CA PRO A 191 13.12 23.76 -10.81
C PRO A 191 12.30 23.58 -9.51
N GLN A 192 11.07 23.04 -9.58
CA GLN A 192 10.14 22.99 -8.44
C GLN A 192 10.66 22.13 -7.28
N GLY A 193 11.60 21.21 -7.53
CA GLY A 193 12.21 20.39 -6.48
C GLY A 193 11.32 19.22 -6.05
N ASP A 194 10.44 18.77 -6.95
CA ASP A 194 9.50 17.67 -6.75
C ASP A 194 10.00 16.45 -7.54
N TYR A 195 10.54 15.47 -6.82
CA TYR A 195 11.15 14.27 -7.37
C TYR A 195 10.60 13.03 -6.64
N ARG A 196 10.21 12.03 -7.41
CA ARG A 196 9.88 10.69 -6.92
C ARG A 196 10.56 9.66 -7.81
N VAL A 197 11.15 8.65 -7.20
CA VAL A 197 11.64 7.47 -7.91
C VAL A 197 11.39 6.24 -7.05
N ALA A 198 10.83 5.20 -7.67
CA ALA A 198 10.63 3.91 -7.08
C ALA A 198 11.20 2.84 -8.01
N LEU A 199 11.90 1.88 -7.43
CA LEU A 199 12.43 0.70 -8.10
C LEU A 199 11.83 -0.53 -7.44
N THR A 200 11.27 -1.42 -8.23
CA THR A 200 10.69 -2.69 -7.81
C THR A 200 11.33 -3.82 -8.60
N LEU A 201 12.06 -4.71 -7.93
CA LEU A 201 12.55 -5.95 -8.50
C LEU A 201 11.65 -7.09 -8.03
N THR A 202 10.99 -7.78 -8.95
CA THR A 202 10.05 -8.88 -8.64
C THR A 202 10.53 -10.17 -9.28
N ARG A 203 10.55 -11.25 -8.50
CA ARG A 203 10.79 -12.60 -8.98
C ARG A 203 9.60 -13.48 -8.55
N PRO A 204 8.77 -13.95 -9.49
CA PRO A 204 7.62 -14.80 -9.19
C PRO A 204 8.03 -16.00 -8.34
N GLU A 205 7.16 -16.41 -7.41
CA GLU A 205 7.35 -17.55 -6.49
C GLU A 205 8.55 -17.41 -5.51
N VAL A 206 9.30 -16.30 -5.56
CA VAL A 206 10.42 -16.03 -4.65
C VAL A 206 10.10 -14.83 -3.77
N GLY A 207 9.77 -13.67 -4.39
CA GLY A 207 9.57 -12.45 -3.65
C GLY A 207 9.81 -11.17 -4.44
N PHE A 208 10.00 -10.07 -3.71
CA PHE A 208 10.27 -8.76 -4.29
C PHE A 208 11.20 -7.92 -3.41
N VAL A 209 11.85 -6.95 -4.03
CA VAL A 209 12.55 -5.85 -3.35
C VAL A 209 12.03 -4.55 -3.92
N ARG A 210 11.62 -3.61 -3.05
CA ARG A 210 11.17 -2.28 -3.42
C ARG A 210 12.01 -1.26 -2.72
N VAL A 211 12.52 -0.28 -3.44
CA VAL A 211 13.23 0.87 -2.88
C VAL A 211 12.69 2.13 -3.52
N GLY A 212 12.57 3.20 -2.74
CA GLY A 212 12.13 4.46 -3.31
C GLY A 212 12.56 5.68 -2.51
N TYR A 213 12.45 6.83 -3.18
CA TYR A 213 12.76 8.14 -2.64
C TYR A 213 11.78 9.18 -3.20
N ASP A 214 11.17 9.94 -2.30
CA ASP A 214 10.31 11.07 -2.57
C ASP A 214 10.92 12.32 -1.94
N THR A 215 10.87 13.44 -2.65
CA THR A 215 11.12 14.75 -2.09
C THR A 215 10.23 15.79 -2.73
N TYR A 216 9.73 16.71 -1.93
CA TYR A 216 9.01 17.88 -2.40
C TYR A 216 9.21 19.05 -1.45
N ARG A 217 8.95 20.26 -1.93
CA ARG A 217 9.07 21.49 -1.17
C ARG A 217 7.72 22.14 -0.97
N LYS A 218 7.42 22.53 0.26
CA LYS A 218 6.29 23.40 0.59
C LYS A 218 6.82 24.81 0.83
N TYR A 219 6.18 25.81 0.23
CA TYR A 219 6.54 27.21 0.40
C TYR A 219 5.58 27.91 1.36
N PHE A 220 6.07 28.96 2.02
CA PHE A 220 5.25 29.80 2.88
C PHE A 220 5.40 31.27 2.53
N ASN A 221 4.37 32.04 2.86
CA ASN A 221 4.41 33.50 2.79
C ASN A 221 5.17 34.07 3.99
N ASP A 222 6.05 35.04 3.75
CA ASP A 222 6.89 35.65 4.78
C ASP A 222 6.21 36.75 5.62
N THR A 223 4.90 36.97 5.40
CA THR A 223 4.08 37.88 6.20
C THR A 223 3.28 37.19 7.30
N GLY A 224 3.39 35.86 7.46
CA GLY A 224 2.60 35.12 8.46
C GLY A 224 1.09 35.12 8.21
N GLY A 225 0.63 35.60 7.05
CA GLY A 225 -0.80 35.90 6.84
C GLY A 225 -1.28 37.17 7.54
N PHE A 226 -0.37 38.03 8.03
CA PHE A 226 -0.70 39.38 8.46
C PHE A 226 -1.16 40.21 7.26
N TYR A 227 -2.36 40.77 7.36
CA TYR A 227 -2.90 41.73 6.39
C TYR A 227 -2.85 43.12 7.01
N ALA A 228 -2.08 44.02 6.39
CA ALA A 228 -2.03 45.41 6.80
C ALA A 228 -3.32 46.15 6.40
N PRO A 229 -3.69 47.23 7.12
CA PRO A 229 -4.72 48.16 6.67
C PRO A 229 -4.39 48.75 5.29
N ASP A 230 -5.41 49.20 4.53
CA ASP A 230 -5.37 49.60 3.11
C ASP A 230 -4.29 50.63 2.69
N ASN A 231 -3.56 51.24 3.63
CA ASN A 231 -2.55 52.26 3.38
C ASN A 231 -1.15 51.92 3.92
N GLN A 232 -0.89 50.69 4.36
CA GLN A 232 0.44 50.26 4.82
C GLN A 232 0.89 48.96 4.14
N PRO A 233 2.17 48.81 3.78
CA PRO A 233 2.69 47.53 3.33
C PRO A 233 2.63 46.51 4.48
N PRO A 234 2.38 45.22 4.19
CA PRO A 234 2.42 44.18 5.20
C PRO A 234 3.82 44.07 5.81
N LEU A 235 3.89 43.73 7.10
CA LEU A 235 5.14 43.37 7.75
C LEU A 235 5.67 42.08 7.11
N SER A 236 6.87 42.16 6.56
CA SER A 236 7.53 41.06 5.85
C SER A 236 8.82 40.69 6.59
N LEU A 237 9.06 39.38 6.73
CA LEU A 237 10.29 38.87 7.31
C LEU A 237 11.50 39.02 6.37
N GLY A 238 11.27 39.23 5.06
CA GLY A 238 12.32 39.37 4.05
C GLY A 238 13.06 38.06 3.77
N ARG A 239 12.36 36.92 3.81
CA ARG A 239 12.96 35.57 3.81
C ARG A 239 12.21 34.61 2.89
N ASP A 240 12.94 33.65 2.32
CA ASP A 240 12.34 32.56 1.54
C ASP A 240 11.95 31.39 2.44
N LEU A 241 10.76 31.47 3.06
CA LEU A 241 10.25 30.43 3.95
C LEU A 241 9.78 29.21 3.16
N HIS A 242 10.34 28.05 3.50
CA HIS A 242 9.98 26.77 2.88
C HIS A 242 10.39 25.60 3.77
N GLU A 243 9.71 24.48 3.59
CA GLU A 243 10.05 23.18 4.17
C GLU A 243 10.30 22.16 3.06
N ASP A 244 11.38 21.38 3.20
CA ASP A 244 11.69 20.22 2.38
C ASP A 244 11.20 18.96 3.08
N PHE A 245 10.33 18.22 2.40
CA PHE A 245 9.85 16.91 2.82
C PHE A 245 10.61 15.85 2.05
N ARG A 246 11.12 14.84 2.75
CA ARG A 246 11.83 13.71 2.14
C ARG A 246 11.33 12.41 2.74
N LYS A 247 11.19 11.39 1.91
CA LYS A 247 10.84 10.04 2.33
C LYS A 247 11.69 9.05 1.54
N ALA A 248 12.36 8.13 2.24
CA ALA A 248 13.11 7.04 1.65
C ALA A 248 12.60 5.72 2.24
N TRP A 249 12.42 4.68 1.44
CA TRP A 249 11.91 3.40 1.92
C TRP A 249 12.54 2.21 1.21
N LEU A 250 12.58 1.09 1.92
CA LEU A 250 13.02 -0.22 1.44
C LEU A 250 12.07 -1.27 1.99
N ASP A 251 11.43 -2.03 1.12
CA ASP A 251 10.62 -3.19 1.49
C ASP A 251 11.19 -4.45 0.81
N VAL A 252 11.34 -5.52 1.57
CA VAL A 252 11.78 -6.83 1.09
C VAL A 252 10.70 -7.85 1.43
N GLY A 253 10.11 -8.44 0.39
CA GLY A 253 9.05 -9.43 0.51
C GLY A 253 9.51 -10.82 0.08
N LEU A 254 9.19 -11.84 0.87
CA LEU A 254 9.27 -13.25 0.51
C LEU A 254 7.87 -13.75 0.22
N ALA A 255 7.67 -14.31 -0.98
CA ALA A 255 6.38 -14.75 -1.47
C ALA A 255 6.48 -16.16 -2.07
N ARG A 256 7.02 -17.08 -1.27
CA ARG A 256 7.13 -18.50 -1.63
C ARG A 256 5.81 -19.22 -1.35
N THR A 257 5.44 -20.14 -2.22
CA THR A 257 4.20 -20.92 -2.08
C THR A 257 4.23 -21.89 -0.88
N ASP A 258 5.41 -22.29 -0.40
CA ASP A 258 5.62 -23.25 0.70
C ASP A 258 5.94 -22.60 2.06
N TRP A 259 5.98 -21.27 2.14
CA TRP A 259 6.33 -20.51 3.35
C TRP A 259 5.24 -19.46 3.62
N PRO A 260 4.96 -19.09 4.88
CA PRO A 260 4.40 -17.78 5.19
C PRO A 260 4.96 -16.65 4.29
N LYS A 261 4.06 -15.82 3.77
CA LYS A 261 4.43 -14.57 3.13
C LYS A 261 4.96 -13.64 4.20
N LEU A 262 6.13 -13.05 3.96
CA LEU A 262 6.80 -12.15 4.89
C LEU A 262 7.22 -10.88 4.16
N VAL A 263 6.96 -9.72 4.73
CA VAL A 263 7.45 -8.44 4.22
C VAL A 263 8.12 -7.69 5.37
N VAL A 264 9.37 -7.32 5.18
CA VAL A 264 10.13 -6.47 6.10
C VAL A 264 10.33 -5.12 5.43
N GLY A 265 9.94 -4.06 6.11
CA GLY A 265 10.02 -2.70 5.62
C GLY A 265 10.81 -1.79 6.54
N TYR A 266 11.58 -0.88 5.96
CA TYR A 266 12.15 0.28 6.63
C TYR A 266 11.80 1.55 5.86
N GLU A 267 11.37 2.57 6.57
CA GLU A 267 11.04 3.87 5.99
C GLU A 267 11.60 4.99 6.86
N TYR A 268 12.26 5.95 6.21
CA TYR A 268 12.76 7.17 6.82
C TYR A 268 11.99 8.36 6.23
N GLN A 269 11.44 9.20 7.09
CA GLN A 269 10.80 10.45 6.72
C GLN A 269 11.55 11.61 7.39
N SER A 270 11.62 12.76 6.72
CA SER A 270 12.13 13.99 7.33
C SER A 270 11.44 15.21 6.76
N ARG A 271 11.32 16.24 7.60
CA ARG A 271 10.80 17.56 7.27
C ARG A 271 11.75 18.59 7.85
N ARG A 272 12.31 19.45 6.98
CA ARG A 272 13.30 20.46 7.39
C ARG A 272 13.06 21.79 6.72
N GLY A 273 13.15 22.88 7.48
CA GLY A 273 13.11 24.23 6.91
C GLY A 273 12.52 25.27 7.84
N ASP A 274 12.03 26.36 7.24
CA ASP A 274 11.40 27.48 7.94
C ASP A 274 9.90 27.52 7.56
N GLU A 275 9.00 27.29 8.52
CA GLU A 275 7.56 27.50 8.35
C GLU A 275 7.14 28.91 8.82
N SER A 276 6.10 29.44 8.19
CA SER A 276 5.54 30.73 8.57
C SER A 276 4.59 30.59 9.75
N THR A 277 4.71 31.49 10.73
CA THR A 277 3.87 31.50 11.93
C THR A 277 3.42 32.92 12.27
N LEU A 278 2.46 33.03 13.19
CA LEU A 278 2.05 34.30 13.79
C LEU A 278 2.36 34.26 15.28
N GLN A 279 2.62 35.43 15.83
CA GLN A 279 2.78 35.57 17.28
C GLN A 279 2.11 36.83 17.82
N TRP A 280 1.80 36.82 19.10
CA TRP A 280 1.34 38.01 19.81
C TRP A 280 2.53 38.91 20.20
N GLY A 281 2.45 40.20 19.90
CA GLY A 281 3.48 41.18 20.24
C GLY A 281 3.07 42.62 19.91
N PRO A 282 3.72 43.63 20.52
CA PRO A 282 3.38 45.03 20.27
C PRO A 282 3.71 45.40 18.81
N VAL A 283 2.66 45.67 18.04
CA VAL A 283 2.76 46.28 16.70
C VAL A 283 1.64 47.31 16.53
N VAL A 284 1.79 48.19 15.54
CA VAL A 284 1.11 49.49 15.46
C VAL A 284 -0.43 49.42 15.46
N THR A 285 -1.06 48.36 14.93
CA THR A 285 -2.52 48.33 14.68
C THR A 285 -3.26 47.10 15.22
N ARG A 286 -2.64 45.92 15.23
CA ARG A 286 -3.17 44.67 15.81
C ARG A 286 -2.00 43.95 16.45
N ASN A 287 -2.02 43.56 17.72
CA ASN A 287 -0.90 42.92 18.44
C ASN A 287 -0.45 41.54 17.92
N ILE A 288 -0.46 41.31 16.60
CA ILE A 288 -0.05 40.10 15.92
C ILE A 288 1.02 40.48 14.88
N ALA A 289 2.16 39.82 14.94
CA ALA A 289 3.29 40.05 14.06
C ALA A 289 3.71 38.75 13.35
N PRO A 290 4.29 38.84 12.14
CA PRO A 290 4.88 37.67 11.49
C PRO A 290 6.02 37.09 12.35
N ALA A 291 6.08 35.77 12.37
CA ALA A 291 7.15 34.98 12.95
C ALA A 291 7.47 33.81 12.03
N TYR A 292 8.58 33.11 12.29
CA TYR A 292 8.86 31.86 11.60
C TYR A 292 9.33 30.82 12.60
N LYS A 293 9.11 29.55 12.26
CA LYS A 293 9.54 28.42 13.05
C LYS A 293 10.47 27.56 12.20
N GLN A 294 11.69 27.40 12.69
CA GLN A 294 12.63 26.42 12.17
C GLN A 294 12.18 25.04 12.62
N VAL A 295 12.07 24.11 11.69
CA VAL A 295 11.68 22.72 11.94
C VAL A 295 12.79 21.79 11.47
N ASP A 296 13.20 20.89 12.34
CA ASP A 296 13.98 19.69 12.01
C ASP A 296 13.25 18.49 12.60
N GLU A 297 12.59 17.73 11.72
CA GLU A 297 11.80 16.57 12.07
C GLU A 297 12.35 15.34 11.33
N SER A 298 12.44 14.22 12.03
CA SER A 298 12.81 12.93 11.45
C SER A 298 11.99 11.79 12.05
N THR A 299 11.70 10.79 11.23
CA THR A 299 10.95 9.61 11.66
C THR A 299 11.52 8.36 11.02
N HIS A 300 11.85 7.37 11.84
CA HIS A 300 12.24 6.04 11.40
C HIS A 300 11.08 5.07 11.65
N ILE A 301 10.67 4.33 10.63
CA ILE A 301 9.56 3.39 10.69
C ILE A 301 10.07 2.00 10.30
N LEU A 302 9.89 1.03 11.20
CA LEU A 302 10.11 -0.39 10.97
C LEU A 302 8.76 -1.07 10.76
N LYS A 303 8.68 -1.94 9.76
CA LYS A 303 7.47 -2.70 9.40
C LYS A 303 7.80 -4.18 9.29
N LEU A 304 6.92 -5.03 9.79
CA LEU A 304 6.98 -6.46 9.57
C LEU A 304 5.56 -6.97 9.36
N ASP A 305 5.28 -7.48 8.18
CA ASP A 305 4.00 -8.11 7.87
C ASP A 305 4.24 -9.61 7.61
N ALA A 306 3.40 -10.45 8.20
CA ALA A 306 3.43 -11.89 8.02
C ALA A 306 2.01 -12.40 7.71
N SER A 307 1.90 -13.32 6.76
CA SER A 307 0.61 -13.90 6.35
C SER A 307 0.78 -15.38 6.00
N HIS A 308 -0.05 -16.24 6.57
CA HIS A 308 -0.01 -17.68 6.29
C HIS A 308 -1.38 -18.34 6.45
N GLU A 309 -1.66 -19.34 5.61
CA GLU A 309 -2.87 -20.14 5.73
C GLU A 309 -2.52 -21.52 6.31
N LEU A 310 -3.05 -21.83 7.50
CA LEU A 310 -2.84 -23.10 8.20
C LEU A 310 -4.16 -23.75 8.53
N GLY A 311 -4.42 -24.93 7.95
CA GLY A 311 -5.63 -25.71 8.24
C GLY A 311 -6.93 -24.95 7.96
N GLY A 312 -6.94 -24.15 6.88
CA GLY A 312 -8.07 -23.30 6.48
C GLY A 312 -8.25 -22.04 7.33
N VAL A 313 -7.27 -21.70 8.18
CA VAL A 313 -7.23 -20.45 8.95
C VAL A 313 -6.19 -19.53 8.32
N LEU A 314 -6.63 -18.36 7.88
CA LEU A 314 -5.73 -17.28 7.51
C LEU A 314 -5.25 -16.57 8.78
N ILE A 315 -3.93 -16.50 8.95
CA ILE A 315 -3.27 -15.83 10.06
C ILE A 315 -2.46 -14.68 9.49
N GLU A 316 -2.69 -13.47 9.98
CA GLU A 316 -1.93 -12.29 9.58
C GLU A 316 -1.41 -11.56 10.81
N ASP A 317 -0.16 -11.13 10.77
CA ASP A 317 0.47 -10.31 11.80
C ASP A 317 1.10 -9.08 11.12
N MET A 318 0.83 -7.91 11.68
CA MET A 318 1.32 -6.63 11.17
C MET A 318 1.94 -5.85 12.32
N PHE A 319 3.25 -5.69 12.29
CA PHE A 319 4.00 -4.87 13.22
C PHE A 319 4.44 -3.56 12.56
N ARG A 320 4.29 -2.45 13.28
CA ARG A 320 4.81 -1.13 12.92
C ARG A 320 5.43 -0.47 14.14
N GLY A 321 6.73 -0.17 14.07
CA GLY A 321 7.44 0.62 15.08
C GLY A 321 7.88 1.96 14.50
N GLU A 322 7.56 3.05 15.16
CA GLU A 322 7.87 4.42 14.74
C GLU A 322 8.72 5.11 15.80
N PHE A 323 9.87 5.65 15.39
CA PHE A 323 10.76 6.45 16.22
C PHE A 323 10.77 7.87 15.65
N TYR A 324 10.29 8.82 16.42
CA TYR A 324 10.10 10.20 16.01
C TYR A 324 11.00 11.13 16.82
N ASP A 325 11.60 12.10 16.14
CA ASP A 325 12.41 13.16 16.73
C ASP A 325 12.05 14.50 16.07
N LEU A 326 11.76 15.49 16.90
CA LEU A 326 11.45 16.85 16.50
C LEU A 326 12.27 17.82 17.34
N SER A 327 12.93 18.74 16.64
CA SER A 327 13.51 19.95 17.21
C SER A 327 12.98 21.15 16.45
N THR A 328 12.50 22.16 17.17
CA THR A 328 12.04 23.39 16.54
C THR A 328 12.56 24.63 17.25
N ARG A 329 12.68 25.72 16.49
CA ARG A 329 13.02 27.05 17.01
C ARG A 329 12.13 28.10 16.39
N GLN A 330 11.19 28.61 17.16
CA GLN A 330 10.36 29.74 16.77
C GLN A 330 11.10 31.04 17.07
N ASN A 331 11.24 31.88 16.05
CA ASN A 331 11.78 33.23 16.17
C ASN A 331 10.67 34.23 15.96
N ALA A 332 10.51 35.10 16.93
CA ALA A 332 9.34 35.90 17.12
C ALA A 332 9.73 37.38 17.05
N PHE A 333 9.07 38.16 16.19
CA PHE A 333 9.41 39.57 15.93
C PHE A 333 8.33 40.56 16.38
N SER A 334 8.74 41.74 16.85
CA SER A 334 7.85 42.86 17.15
C SER A 334 8.26 44.12 16.37
N SER A 335 7.37 45.11 16.30
CA SER A 335 7.62 46.37 15.57
C SER A 335 7.09 47.56 16.38
N PRO A 336 7.72 47.92 17.51
CA PRO A 336 7.25 49.01 18.35
C PRO A 336 7.53 50.36 17.65
N GLY A 337 6.48 51.03 17.16
CA GLY A 337 6.58 52.42 16.68
C GLY A 337 7.21 52.64 15.30
N GLY A 338 7.29 51.62 14.44
CA GLY A 338 7.81 51.74 13.07
C GLY A 338 7.55 50.50 12.20
N PRO A 339 8.06 50.45 10.94
CA PRO A 339 7.89 49.32 10.03
C PRO A 339 8.97 48.22 10.16
N ALA A 340 9.99 48.42 10.99
CA ALA A 340 11.10 47.49 11.13
C ALA A 340 10.85 46.42 12.19
N LEU A 341 10.93 45.15 11.79
CA LEU A 341 10.84 43.99 12.68
C LEU A 341 12.13 43.81 13.49
N GLY A 342 12.01 43.74 14.82
CA GLY A 342 13.07 43.36 15.74
C GLY A 342 12.74 42.06 16.46
N SER A 343 13.76 41.23 16.73
CA SER A 343 13.58 40.00 17.51
C SER A 343 13.02 40.33 18.91
N TYR A 344 12.02 39.57 19.33
CA TYR A 344 11.25 39.77 20.56
C TYR A 344 11.37 38.56 21.49
N ALA A 345 11.16 37.36 20.96
CA ALA A 345 11.25 36.11 21.70
C ALA A 345 11.83 35.00 20.83
N GLN A 346 12.43 34.02 21.49
CA GLN A 346 12.78 32.75 20.89
C GLN A 346 12.16 31.64 21.74
N VAL A 347 11.58 30.65 21.08
CA VAL A 347 11.02 29.46 21.72
C VAL A 347 11.65 28.24 21.07
N ASP A 348 12.32 27.41 21.86
CA ASP A 348 12.89 26.14 21.43
C ASP A 348 12.01 25.00 21.99
N GLU A 349 11.60 24.08 21.12
CA GLU A 349 10.84 22.87 21.49
C GLU A 349 11.61 21.63 21.07
N SER A 350 11.65 20.62 21.93
CA SER A 350 12.08 19.28 21.56
C SER A 350 11.02 18.26 21.93
N TYR A 351 10.80 17.30 21.05
CA TYR A 351 9.86 16.22 21.27
C TYR A 351 10.37 14.93 20.64
N LYS A 352 10.33 13.84 21.40
CA LYS A 352 10.68 12.51 20.93
C LYS A 352 9.58 11.53 21.32
N HIS A 353 9.25 10.61 20.42
CA HIS A 353 8.40 9.49 20.80
C HIS A 353 8.79 8.19 20.12
N PHE A 354 8.42 7.10 20.78
CA PHE A 354 8.31 5.79 20.18
C PHE A 354 6.83 5.38 20.14
N ALA A 355 6.34 5.00 18.97
CA ALA A 355 5.02 4.42 18.80
C ALA A 355 5.13 3.03 18.19
N GLY A 356 4.83 1.99 18.96
CA GLY A 356 4.80 0.60 18.52
C GLY A 356 3.36 0.10 18.40
N ALA A 357 3.04 -0.60 17.31
CA ALA A 357 1.79 -1.30 17.13
C ALA A 357 2.04 -2.71 16.59
N ASN A 358 1.33 -3.70 17.11
CA ASN A 358 1.28 -5.05 16.55
C ASN A 358 -0.18 -5.49 16.46
N ALA A 359 -0.62 -5.89 15.27
CA ALA A 359 -1.96 -6.34 14.98
C ALA A 359 -1.91 -7.78 14.47
N LEU A 360 -2.49 -8.70 15.25
CA LEU A 360 -2.68 -10.09 14.87
C LEU A 360 -4.14 -10.28 14.48
N SER A 361 -4.41 -10.89 13.33
CA SER A 361 -5.75 -11.30 12.89
C SER A 361 -5.79 -12.76 12.49
N LEU A 362 -6.91 -13.40 12.79
CA LEU A 362 -7.23 -14.78 12.45
C LEU A 362 -8.57 -14.79 11.75
N GLU A 363 -8.66 -15.49 10.62
CA GLU A 363 -9.90 -15.65 9.86
C GLU A 363 -10.07 -17.10 9.43
N LYS A 364 -11.29 -17.64 9.58
CA LYS A 364 -11.62 -19.00 9.17
C LYS A 364 -13.03 -19.06 8.58
N GLN A 365 -13.12 -19.59 7.36
CA GLN A 365 -14.40 -20.05 6.82
C GLN A 365 -14.74 -21.39 7.45
N VAL A 366 -15.69 -21.41 8.39
CA VAL A 366 -16.07 -22.64 9.12
C VAL A 366 -17.08 -23.45 8.33
N PHE A 367 -18.07 -22.77 7.75
CA PHE A 367 -19.07 -23.30 6.82
C PHE A 367 -19.22 -22.32 5.66
N ASP A 368 -19.80 -22.73 4.53
CA ASP A 368 -20.15 -21.82 3.43
C ASP A 368 -20.99 -20.61 3.85
N TRP A 369 -21.76 -20.75 4.93
CA TRP A 369 -22.55 -19.68 5.55
C TRP A 369 -21.93 -19.04 6.80
N LEU A 370 -20.78 -19.50 7.30
CA LEU A 370 -20.19 -18.98 8.55
C LEU A 370 -18.70 -18.67 8.37
N LEU A 371 -18.36 -17.39 8.46
CA LEU A 371 -17.00 -16.91 8.58
C LEU A 371 -16.79 -16.38 10.00
N LEU A 372 -15.73 -16.82 10.66
CA LEU A 372 -15.31 -16.29 11.95
C LEU A 372 -14.01 -15.53 11.77
N SER A 373 -13.91 -14.36 12.42
CA SER A 373 -12.66 -13.62 12.51
C SER A 373 -12.43 -13.10 13.92
N GLY A 374 -11.17 -12.91 14.27
CA GLY A 374 -10.78 -12.32 15.54
C GLY A 374 -9.45 -11.60 15.41
N GLY A 375 -9.24 -10.61 16.27
CA GLY A 375 -8.09 -9.73 16.19
C GLY A 375 -7.60 -9.27 17.55
N TYR A 376 -6.31 -9.03 17.63
CA TYR A 376 -5.63 -8.45 18.78
C TYR A 376 -4.71 -7.33 18.30
N LEU A 377 -4.90 -6.14 18.82
CA LEU A 377 -4.05 -4.98 18.56
C LEU A 377 -3.41 -4.53 19.87
N TYR A 378 -2.08 -4.53 19.93
CA TYR A 378 -1.32 -3.88 20.99
C TYR A 378 -0.72 -2.59 20.47
N ARG A 379 -0.82 -1.51 21.26
CA ARG A 379 -0.20 -0.21 21.00
C ARG A 379 0.55 0.28 22.21
N ARG A 380 1.75 0.80 22.00
CA ARG A 380 2.56 1.49 23.01
C ARG A 380 3.06 2.82 22.47
N LEU A 381 2.89 3.87 23.24
CA LEU A 381 3.40 5.20 22.98
C LEU A 381 4.24 5.65 24.17
N ASP A 382 5.52 5.92 23.96
CA ASP A 382 6.40 6.57 24.93
C ASP A 382 6.81 7.92 24.37
N GLY A 383 6.57 9.01 25.09
CA GLY A 383 6.80 10.39 24.65
C GLY A 383 7.56 11.21 25.68
N ASP A 384 8.39 12.14 25.18
CA ASP A 384 9.22 13.04 25.98
C ASP A 384 9.27 14.41 25.30
N GLY A 385 8.77 15.43 26.00
CA GLY A 385 8.68 16.80 25.48
C GLY A 385 9.29 17.82 26.42
N ALA A 386 9.95 18.83 25.85
CA ALA A 386 10.46 19.98 26.59
C ALA A 386 10.29 21.28 25.78
N LEU A 387 10.08 22.38 26.51
CA LEU A 387 9.92 23.73 25.98
C LEU A 387 10.88 24.67 26.71
N SER A 388 11.59 25.51 25.97
CA SER A 388 12.41 26.58 26.54
C SER A 388 12.13 27.90 25.84
N GLN A 389 11.95 28.97 26.62
CA GLN A 389 11.73 30.31 26.10
C GLN A 389 12.75 31.29 26.71
N PRO A 390 13.92 31.45 26.09
CA PRO A 390 14.80 32.57 26.38
C PRO A 390 14.21 33.86 25.78
N ILE A 391 13.66 34.75 26.62
CA ILE A 391 13.20 36.08 26.16
C ILE A 391 14.42 36.99 25.96
N ALA A 392 14.51 37.66 24.81
CA ALA A 392 15.63 38.51 24.43
C ALA A 392 15.55 39.96 24.99
N ASN A 393 14.74 40.24 26.02
CA ASN A 393 14.54 41.60 26.55
C ASN A 393 15.58 41.94 27.65
N PRO A 394 16.48 42.93 27.42
CA PRO A 394 17.57 43.27 28.35
C PRO A 394 17.14 44.03 29.62
N LEU A 395 15.86 44.42 29.79
CA LEU A 395 15.40 45.23 30.92
C LEU A 395 14.70 44.45 32.05
N THR A 396 14.17 43.25 31.77
CA THR A 396 13.32 42.51 32.74
C THR A 396 13.54 40.99 32.69
N GLY A 397 14.68 40.51 32.20
CA GLY A 397 14.88 39.13 31.76
C GLY A 397 14.54 38.05 32.80
N PHE A 398 13.48 37.30 32.52
CA PHE A 398 13.24 35.97 33.10
C PHE A 398 13.31 34.96 31.94
N ALA A 399 14.20 33.97 32.05
CA ALA A 399 14.18 32.81 31.17
C ALA A 399 13.22 31.79 31.78
N THR A 400 12.27 31.29 30.99
CA THR A 400 11.32 30.26 31.44
C THR A 400 11.54 28.99 30.63
N ALA A 401 11.77 27.88 31.33
CA ALA A 401 11.78 26.55 30.75
C ALA A 401 10.64 25.74 31.37
N SER A 402 10.01 24.87 30.59
CA SER A 402 9.06 23.91 31.14
C SER A 402 9.83 22.79 31.84
N PRO A 403 9.26 22.21 32.90
CA PRO A 403 9.52 20.82 33.26
C PRO A 403 9.48 19.92 32.03
N ARG A 404 10.26 18.83 32.03
CA ARG A 404 10.08 17.80 31.01
C ARG A 404 8.75 17.11 31.23
N ILE A 405 8.03 16.81 30.15
CA ILE A 405 6.80 16.04 30.18
C ILE A 405 7.13 14.66 29.63
N VAL A 406 7.07 13.64 30.50
CA VAL A 406 7.29 12.25 30.13
C VAL A 406 5.98 11.50 30.24
N PHE A 407 5.65 10.74 29.21
CA PHE A 407 4.37 10.07 29.05
C PHE A 407 4.55 8.66 28.50
N THR A 408 3.82 7.70 29.06
CA THR A 408 3.69 6.35 28.52
C THR A 408 2.22 5.97 28.45
N GLN A 409 1.77 5.49 27.29
CA GLN A 409 0.45 4.92 27.10
C GLN A 409 0.57 3.54 26.49
N GLN A 410 -0.22 2.61 27.03
CA GLN A 410 -0.38 1.25 26.51
C GLN A 410 -1.86 1.03 26.26
N ALA A 411 -2.21 0.59 25.07
CA ALA A 411 -3.58 0.29 24.70
C ALA A 411 -3.64 -1.08 24.04
N HIS A 412 -4.71 -1.80 24.30
CA HIS A 412 -4.93 -3.09 23.72
C HIS A 412 -6.39 -3.22 23.33
N VAL A 413 -6.60 -3.77 22.14
CA VAL A 413 -7.93 -3.99 21.59
C VAL A 413 -8.03 -5.46 21.21
N VAL A 414 -9.09 -6.12 21.67
CA VAL A 414 -9.42 -7.50 21.30
C VAL A 414 -10.78 -7.48 20.64
N ASN A 415 -10.91 -8.10 19.47
CA ASN A 415 -12.20 -8.25 18.82
C ASN A 415 -12.47 -9.70 18.38
N ALA A 416 -13.75 -10.02 18.27
CA ALA A 416 -14.23 -11.27 17.71
C ALA A 416 -15.51 -10.98 16.91
N ASN A 417 -15.54 -11.43 15.66
CA ASN A 417 -16.61 -11.15 14.71
C ASN A 417 -17.07 -12.44 14.01
N ALA A 418 -18.32 -12.45 13.59
CA ALA A 418 -18.91 -13.50 12.78
C ALA A 418 -19.68 -12.89 11.63
N GLN A 419 -19.51 -13.45 10.43
CA GLN A 419 -20.37 -13.22 9.29
C GLN A 419 -21.21 -14.47 9.03
N LEU A 420 -22.51 -14.27 8.84
CA LEU A 420 -23.53 -15.29 8.59
C LEU A 420 -24.10 -15.13 7.16
N GLY A 421 -24.30 -16.23 6.45
CA GLY A 421 -24.72 -16.24 5.05
C GLY A 421 -23.53 -16.28 4.06
N PRO A 422 -23.79 -16.20 2.75
CA PRO A 422 -25.02 -15.66 2.16
C PRO A 422 -26.19 -16.66 2.10
N TRP A 423 -27.38 -16.24 2.55
CA TRP A 423 -28.65 -16.98 2.37
C TRP A 423 -29.57 -16.19 1.45
N ASN A 424 -29.70 -16.60 0.19
CA ASN A 424 -30.52 -15.88 -0.82
C ASN A 424 -30.20 -14.37 -0.91
N GLY A 425 -28.92 -14.01 -0.78
CA GLY A 425 -28.47 -12.61 -0.80
C GLY A 425 -28.50 -11.90 0.55
N LEU A 426 -28.98 -12.54 1.63
CA LEU A 426 -28.87 -12.02 2.99
C LEU A 426 -27.52 -12.38 3.60
N ILE A 427 -26.81 -11.36 4.12
CA ILE A 427 -25.59 -11.53 4.90
C ILE A 427 -25.80 -10.80 6.24
N GLY A 428 -25.55 -11.49 7.34
CA GLY A 428 -25.56 -10.94 8.69
C GLY A 428 -24.13 -10.80 9.22
N PHE A 429 -23.92 -9.81 10.08
CA PHE A 429 -22.65 -9.59 10.77
C PHE A 429 -22.95 -9.36 12.24
N GLY A 430 -22.05 -9.80 13.12
CA GLY A 430 -22.10 -9.48 14.54
C GLY A 430 -20.72 -9.59 15.16
N GLY A 431 -20.45 -8.78 16.17
CA GLY A 431 -19.13 -8.77 16.79
C GLY A 431 -19.09 -8.13 18.17
N VAL A 432 -18.01 -8.42 18.88
CA VAL A 432 -17.67 -7.81 20.17
C VAL A 432 -16.25 -7.27 20.13
N GLN A 433 -16.06 -6.11 20.73
CA GLN A 433 -14.75 -5.49 20.92
C GLN A 433 -14.56 -5.08 22.37
N PHE A 434 -13.39 -5.40 22.91
CA PHE A 434 -12.92 -4.99 24.22
C PHE A 434 -11.68 -4.13 24.06
N GLU A 435 -11.63 -3.01 24.76
CA GLU A 435 -10.48 -2.12 24.78
C GLU A 435 -10.06 -1.86 26.22
N TRP A 436 -8.75 -1.92 26.48
CA TRP A 436 -8.17 -1.39 27.71
C TRP A 436 -7.01 -0.47 27.38
N THR A 437 -6.96 0.65 28.10
CA THR A 437 -5.88 1.63 28.02
C THR A 437 -5.35 1.93 29.40
N ARG A 438 -4.02 1.92 29.53
CA ARG A 438 -3.29 2.40 30.71
C ARG A 438 -2.41 3.58 30.31
N GLN A 439 -2.44 4.64 31.11
CA GLN A 439 -1.70 5.85 30.85
C GLN A 439 -0.96 6.33 32.10
N LYS A 440 0.33 6.62 31.94
CA LYS A 440 1.19 7.23 32.96
C LYS A 440 1.80 8.51 32.43
N GLY A 441 1.73 9.57 33.23
CA GLY A 441 2.38 10.84 32.92
C GLY A 441 3.08 11.41 34.14
N SER A 442 4.21 12.06 33.91
CA SER A 442 4.93 12.85 34.92
C SER A 442 5.43 14.16 34.31
N GLY A 443 5.36 15.22 35.11
CA GLY A 443 6.20 16.41 34.94
C GLY A 443 7.12 16.55 36.16
N ASP A 444 8.23 17.31 36.07
CA ASP A 444 9.16 17.56 37.21
C ASP A 444 8.54 18.23 38.46
N ILE A 445 7.22 18.24 38.60
CA ILE A 445 6.47 18.73 39.76
C ILE A 445 5.79 17.55 40.48
N ASP A 446 6.53 16.51 40.88
CA ASP A 446 6.13 15.40 41.80
C ASP A 446 4.72 14.78 41.64
N SER A 447 4.05 14.95 40.50
CA SER A 447 2.68 14.50 40.26
C SER A 447 2.69 13.39 39.23
N GLU A 448 2.73 12.14 39.70
CA GLU A 448 2.48 10.95 38.89
C GLU A 448 0.95 10.77 38.76
N PHE A 449 0.45 10.67 37.53
CA PHE A 449 -0.95 10.35 37.27
C PHE A 449 -1.04 9.00 36.56
N ASP A 450 -1.80 8.05 37.12
CA ASP A 450 -2.12 6.75 36.51
C ASP A 450 -3.62 6.70 36.21
N PHE A 451 -3.99 6.41 34.97
CA PHE A 451 -5.38 6.25 34.56
C PHE A 451 -5.55 4.91 33.84
N ASP A 452 -6.51 4.12 34.32
CA ASP A 452 -6.95 2.87 33.67
C ASP A 452 -8.39 3.05 33.16
N THR A 453 -8.60 2.77 31.87
CA THR A 453 -9.93 2.76 31.26
C THR A 453 -10.18 1.45 30.54
N ALA A 454 -11.40 0.91 30.69
CA ALA A 454 -11.87 -0.29 30.00
C ALA A 454 -13.26 -0.04 29.40
N SER A 455 -13.45 -0.43 28.15
CA SER A 455 -14.74 -0.26 27.44
C SER A 455 -15.09 -1.52 26.63
N THR A 456 -16.39 -1.70 26.37
CA THR A 456 -16.92 -2.82 25.57
C THR A 456 -17.93 -2.28 24.57
N ILE A 457 -17.78 -2.67 23.31
CA ILE A 457 -18.69 -2.33 22.22
C ILE A 457 -19.17 -3.65 21.59
N ALA A 458 -20.49 -3.82 21.50
CA ALA A 458 -21.12 -4.95 20.84
C ALA A 458 -22.05 -4.42 19.74
N THR A 459 -21.97 -4.98 18.54
CA THR A 459 -22.73 -4.56 17.36
C THR A 459 -23.30 -5.74 16.61
#